data_AF-I9JI47-F1
#
_entry.id   AF-I9JI47-F1
#
_cell.length_a   1.000
_cell.length_b   1.000
_cell.length_c   1.000
_cell.angle_alpha   90.00
_cell.angle_beta   90.00
_cell.angle_gamma   90.00
#
_symmetry.space_group_name_H-M   'P 1'
#
loop_
_entity.id
_entity.type
_entity.pdbx_description
1 polymer ?
#
loop_
_entity_poly.entity_id
_entity_poly.type
_entity_poly.pdbx_seq_one_letter_code
_entity_poly.pdbx_strand_id
1 'polypeptide(L)'
;MLSPNSRIVLTGFSRVNRNTEIEVANKSLLKIGRGVYIRSGVVLSVREGATLELGNGVFINRNTIITSRRSIIIEDGVTIGPNVCIYDHDHNVNNRVSIFFKMW
;
A
#
# COMPACT_ATOMS: atom_id res chain seq x y z
N MET A 1 -10.25 7.80 -3.69
CA MET A 1 -10.91 8.97 -3.06
C MET A 1 -10.18 9.31 -1.76
N LEU A 2 -9.84 10.58 -1.52
CA LEU A 2 -9.18 11.04 -0.29
C LEU A 2 -10.23 11.56 0.69
N SER A 3 -10.07 11.24 1.96
CA SER A 3 -10.94 11.74 3.03
C SER A 3 -10.29 12.91 3.80
N PRO A 4 -11.05 13.74 4.53
CA PRO A 4 -10.53 14.98 5.13
C PRO A 4 -9.31 14.81 6.05
N ASN A 5 -9.22 13.71 6.81
CA ASN A 5 -8.08 13.43 7.71
C ASN A 5 -7.19 12.29 7.20
N SER A 6 -7.24 11.98 5.90
CA SER A 6 -6.28 11.07 5.28
C SER A 6 -4.93 11.77 5.11
N ARG A 7 -3.84 11.00 5.22
CA ARG A 7 -2.49 11.50 4.96
C ARG A 7 -1.83 10.62 3.90
N ILE A 8 -1.34 11.26 2.84
CA ILE A 8 -0.39 10.65 1.92
C ILE A 8 0.96 11.34 2.14
N VAL A 9 1.99 10.57 2.43
CA VAL A 9 3.35 11.07 2.65
C VAL A 9 4.26 10.47 1.61
N LEU A 10 4.90 11.32 0.82
CA LEU A 10 5.95 10.96 -0.13
C LEU A 10 7.30 11.40 0.45
N THR A 11 8.23 10.46 0.68
CA THR A 11 9.56 10.80 1.22
C THR A 11 10.60 11.13 0.14
N GLY A 12 10.20 11.02 -1.14
CA GLY A 12 11.02 11.34 -2.29
C GLY A 12 10.26 11.18 -3.60
N PHE A 13 10.99 11.12 -4.72
CA PHE A 13 10.42 10.89 -6.03
C PHE A 13 10.12 9.39 -6.24
N SER A 14 8.91 9.10 -6.66
CA SER A 14 8.42 7.75 -6.97
C SER A 14 7.62 7.80 -8.28
N ARG A 15 7.55 6.68 -8.99
CA ARG A 15 6.84 6.60 -10.28
C ARG A 15 5.56 5.80 -10.09
N VAL A 16 4.45 6.44 -10.40
CA VAL A 16 3.12 5.83 -10.38
C VAL A 16 2.58 5.85 -11.80
N ASN A 17 2.39 4.67 -12.39
CA ASN A 17 1.87 4.58 -13.74
C ASN A 17 0.38 4.94 -13.80
N ARG A 18 -0.09 5.30 -15.00
CA ARG A 18 -1.51 5.48 -15.29
C ARG A 18 -2.31 4.22 -14.94
N ASN A 19 -3.58 4.40 -14.60
CA ASN A 19 -4.50 3.36 -14.16
C ASN A 19 -4.09 2.71 -12.81
N THR A 20 -3.43 3.47 -11.94
CA THR A 20 -3.24 3.09 -10.53
C THR A 20 -4.34 3.74 -9.72
N GLU A 21 -5.01 2.97 -8.88
CA GLU A 21 -6.01 3.46 -7.96
C GLU A 21 -5.44 3.59 -6.55
N ILE A 22 -5.67 4.74 -5.93
CA ILE A 22 -5.24 5.03 -4.55
C ILE A 22 -6.45 5.52 -3.76
N GLU A 23 -6.82 4.76 -2.73
CA GLU A 23 -7.87 5.08 -1.78
C GLU A 23 -7.28 5.23 -0.39
N VAL A 24 -7.50 6.37 0.26
CA VAL A 24 -6.99 6.63 1.61
C VAL A 24 -8.13 7.21 2.45
N ALA A 25 -8.70 6.35 3.31
CA ALA A 25 -9.86 6.65 4.13
C ALA A 25 -9.53 7.52 5.34
N ASN A 26 -10.54 7.86 6.14
CA ASN A 26 -10.38 8.83 7.23
C ASN A 26 -9.38 8.32 8.28
N LYS A 27 -8.60 9.25 8.85
CA LYS A 27 -7.60 8.94 9.89
C LYS A 27 -6.57 7.87 9.48
N SER A 28 -6.34 7.70 8.18
CA SER A 28 -5.44 6.67 7.65
C SER A 28 -4.19 7.28 7.01
N LEU A 29 -3.15 6.45 6.89
CA LEU A 29 -1.84 6.87 6.38
C LEU A 29 -1.36 5.95 5.27
N LEU A 30 -1.11 6.54 4.10
CA LEU A 30 -0.30 5.94 3.05
C LEU A 30 1.07 6.63 3.04
N LYS A 31 2.13 5.88 3.34
CA LYS A 31 3.51 6.37 3.26
C LYS A 31 4.23 5.66 2.12
N ILE A 32 4.80 6.45 1.20
CA ILE A 32 5.53 5.95 0.05
C ILE A 32 6.97 6.44 0.14
N GLY A 33 7.89 5.48 0.21
CA GLY A 33 9.34 5.67 0.21
C GLY A 33 9.86 6.32 -1.07
N ARG A 34 11.18 6.53 -1.12
CA ARG A 34 11.88 7.04 -2.31
C ARG A 34 12.05 5.93 -3.34
N GLY A 35 11.90 6.25 -4.62
CA GLY A 35 12.21 5.32 -5.71
C GLY A 35 11.23 4.16 -5.82
N VAL A 36 10.02 4.29 -5.25
CA VAL A 36 8.97 3.28 -5.40
C VAL A 36 8.46 3.27 -6.84
N TYR A 37 8.27 2.09 -7.40
CA TYR A 37 7.77 1.89 -8.75
C TYR A 37 6.43 1.14 -8.73
N ILE A 38 5.35 1.85 -9.06
CA ILE A 38 3.98 1.29 -9.08
C ILE A 38 3.52 1.16 -10.53
N ARG A 39 3.31 -0.08 -10.98
CA ARG A 39 2.83 -0.39 -12.34
C ARG A 39 1.32 -0.14 -12.48
N SER A 40 0.84 -0.14 -13.72
CA SER A 40 -0.57 0.04 -14.06
C SER A 40 -1.45 -1.09 -13.50
N GLY A 41 -2.70 -0.75 -13.19
CA GLY A 41 -3.70 -1.67 -12.64
C GLY A 41 -3.54 -1.94 -11.15
N VAL A 42 -2.57 -1.31 -10.48
CA VAL A 42 -2.38 -1.47 -9.04
C VAL A 42 -3.50 -0.74 -8.28
N VAL A 43 -4.01 -1.39 -7.24
CA VAL A 43 -4.95 -0.80 -6.29
C VAL A 43 -4.28 -0.75 -4.91
N LEU A 44 -4.09 0.46 -4.38
CA LEU A 44 -3.67 0.68 -3.00
C LEU A 44 -4.85 1.23 -2.21
N SER A 45 -5.37 0.44 -1.27
CA SER A 45 -6.52 0.83 -0.47
C SER A 45 -6.18 0.81 1.02
N VAL A 46 -6.22 1.99 1.65
CA VAL A 46 -5.98 2.17 3.08
C VAL A 46 -7.30 2.54 3.74
N ARG A 47 -7.86 1.62 4.53
CA ARG A 47 -9.16 1.80 5.18
C ARG A 47 -9.06 2.65 6.44
N GLU A 48 -10.20 2.97 7.04
CA GLU A 48 -10.28 3.92 8.14
C GLU A 48 -9.36 3.53 9.30
N GLY A 49 -8.52 4.47 9.75
CA GLY A 49 -7.57 4.25 10.84
C GLY A 49 -6.37 3.34 10.50
N ALA A 50 -6.26 2.85 9.26
CA ALA A 50 -5.21 1.89 8.89
C ALA A 50 -3.94 2.57 8.36
N THR A 51 -2.86 1.79 8.30
CA THR A 51 -1.59 2.23 7.70
C THR A 51 -1.12 1.31 6.58
N LEU A 52 -0.60 1.90 5.50
CA LEU A 52 0.17 1.20 4.47
C LEU A 52 1.50 1.92 4.29
N GLU A 53 2.59 1.24 4.58
CA GLU A 53 3.95 1.77 4.39
C GLU A 53 4.67 0.99 3.30
N LEU A 54 5.12 1.72 2.28
CA LEU A 54 6.02 1.22 1.24
C LEU A 54 7.41 1.81 1.51
N GLY A 55 8.39 0.94 1.75
CA GLY A 55 9.79 1.29 1.93
C GLY A 55 10.43 1.88 0.67
N ASN A 56 11.73 2.19 0.75
CA ASN A 56 12.49 2.70 -0.37
C ASN A 56 12.74 1.61 -1.41
N GLY A 57 12.70 1.98 -2.70
CA GLY A 57 13.01 1.06 -3.79
C GLY A 57 12.02 -0.09 -3.97
N VAL A 58 10.83 -0.03 -3.36
CA VAL A 58 9.79 -1.05 -3.54
C VAL A 58 9.30 -1.06 -4.99
N PHE A 59 9.18 -2.27 -5.56
CA PHE A 59 8.61 -2.48 -6.88
C PHE A 59 7.27 -3.22 -6.78
N ILE A 60 6.19 -2.59 -7.24
CA ILE A 60 4.85 -3.18 -7.27
C ILE A 60 4.45 -3.43 -8.73
N ASN A 61 4.35 -4.70 -9.12
CA ASN A 61 4.01 -5.06 -10.49
C ASN A 61 2.51 -4.90 -10.80
N ARG A 62 2.14 -5.14 -12.06
CA ARG A 62 0.80 -4.85 -12.61
C ARG A 62 -0.29 -5.62 -11.90
N ASN A 63 -1.47 -5.01 -11.82
CA ASN A 63 -2.70 -5.61 -11.32
C ASN A 63 -2.61 -6.15 -9.88
N THR A 64 -1.66 -5.65 -9.09
CA THR A 64 -1.53 -6.01 -7.68
C THR A 64 -2.53 -5.23 -6.84
N ILE A 65 -3.18 -5.91 -5.90
CA ILE A 65 -4.13 -5.32 -4.98
C ILE A 65 -3.54 -5.38 -3.58
N ILE A 66 -3.45 -4.24 -2.90
CA ILE A 66 -3.00 -4.13 -1.51
C ILE A 66 -4.07 -3.39 -0.73
N THR A 67 -4.74 -4.07 0.19
CA THR A 67 -5.76 -3.44 1.06
C THR A 67 -5.42 -3.60 2.53
N SER A 68 -5.16 -2.47 3.20
CA SER A 68 -4.86 -2.40 4.63
C SER A 68 -6.10 -1.97 5.43
N ARG A 69 -6.46 -2.76 6.46
CA ARG A 69 -7.49 -2.45 7.47
C ARG A 69 -6.94 -2.20 8.87
N ARG A 70 -5.66 -2.52 9.10
CA ARG A 70 -4.91 -2.22 10.30
C ARG A 70 -3.52 -1.72 9.94
N SER A 71 -2.65 -2.58 9.43
CA SER A 71 -1.28 -2.21 9.12
C SER A 71 -0.60 -3.21 8.19
N ILE A 72 -0.13 -2.71 7.05
CA ILE A 72 0.73 -3.45 6.13
C ILE A 72 2.01 -2.65 5.94
N ILE A 73 3.15 -3.30 6.13
CA ILE A 73 4.48 -2.71 5.94
C ILE A 73 5.23 -3.56 4.92
N ILE A 74 5.63 -2.92 3.82
CA ILE A 74 6.50 -3.49 2.79
C ILE A 74 7.86 -2.80 2.94
N GLU A 75 8.86 -3.53 3.42
CA GLU A 75 10.19 -2.99 3.69
C GLU A 75 10.97 -2.64 2.41
N ASP A 76 12.12 -1.99 2.60
CA ASP A 76 12.99 -1.51 1.54
C ASP A 76 13.40 -2.64 0.56
N GLY A 77 13.44 -2.32 -0.72
CA GLY A 77 13.88 -3.21 -1.80
C GLY A 77 12.86 -4.27 -2.23
N VAL A 78 11.77 -4.50 -1.48
CA VAL A 78 10.81 -5.57 -1.77
C VAL A 78 10.22 -5.45 -3.17
N THR A 79 10.20 -6.57 -3.89
CA THR A 79 9.56 -6.72 -5.20
C THR A 79 8.31 -7.58 -5.08
N ILE A 80 7.16 -7.05 -5.50
CA ILE A 80 5.88 -7.75 -5.55
C ILE A 80 5.58 -8.16 -7.00
N GLY A 81 5.29 -9.45 -7.21
CA GLY A 81 4.93 -10.02 -8.51
C GLY A 81 3.60 -9.47 -9.07
N PRO A 82 3.28 -9.74 -10.35
CA PRO A 82 2.03 -9.30 -10.96
C PRO A 82 0.84 -10.12 -10.44
N ASN A 83 -0.35 -9.51 -10.40
CA ASN A 83 -1.60 -10.12 -9.94
C ASN A 83 -1.57 -10.63 -8.49
N VAL A 84 -0.66 -10.09 -7.65
CA VAL A 84 -0.59 -10.46 -6.23
C VAL A 84 -1.70 -9.72 -5.47
N CYS A 85 -2.32 -10.41 -4.52
CA CYS A 85 -3.29 -9.81 -3.61
C CYS A 85 -2.76 -9.88 -2.17
N ILE A 86 -2.72 -8.73 -1.50
CA ILE A 86 -2.24 -8.59 -0.12
C ILE A 86 -3.35 -7.97 0.73
N TYR A 87 -3.75 -8.71 1.78
CA TYR A 87 -4.79 -8.33 2.72
C TYR A 87 -4.34 -8.66 4.14
N ASP A 88 -4.57 -7.76 5.08
CA ASP A 88 -4.31 -7.94 6.52
C ASP A 88 -5.55 -8.36 7.33
N HIS A 89 -6.60 -8.74 6.62
CA HIS A 89 -7.90 -9.11 7.13
C HIS A 89 -8.44 -10.26 6.29
N ASP A 90 -9.25 -11.10 6.93
CA ASP A 90 -10.06 -12.11 6.28
C ASP A 90 -11.51 -11.57 6.09
N HIS A 91 -12.46 -12.45 5.76
CA HIS A 91 -13.87 -12.09 5.68
C HIS A 91 -14.49 -11.76 7.06
N ASN A 92 -13.81 -12.07 8.16
CA ASN A 92 -14.24 -11.69 9.49
C ASN A 92 -13.77 -10.25 9.77
N VAL A 93 -14.71 -9.32 9.67
CA VAL A 93 -14.47 -7.88 9.85
C VAL A 93 -13.82 -7.49 11.18
N ASN A 94 -13.82 -8.39 12.17
CA ASN A 94 -13.23 -8.20 13.48
C ASN A 94 -11.79 -8.72 13.61
N ASN A 95 -11.31 -9.55 12.67
CA ASN A 95 -9.97 -10.11 12.74
C ASN A 95 -8.99 -9.28 11.88
N ARG A 96 -8.03 -8.63 12.52
CA ARG A 96 -7.04 -7.78 11.85
C ARG A 96 -5.63 -8.07 12.37
N VAL A 97 -4.78 -8.55 11.48
CA VAL A 97 -3.36 -8.79 11.77
C VAL A 97 -2.51 -7.65 11.20
N SER A 98 -1.25 -7.57 11.63
CA SER A 98 -0.26 -6.71 10.96
C SER A 98 0.61 -7.61 10.07
N ILE A 99 0.85 -7.19 8.83
CA ILE A 99 1.70 -7.94 7.90
C ILE A 99 2.97 -7.15 7.58
N PHE A 100 4.11 -7.85 7.64
CA PHE A 100 5.43 -7.31 7.32
C PHE A 100 6.06 -8.13 6.20
N PHE A 101 6.44 -7.48 5.10
CA PHE A 101 7.20 -8.08 4.00
C PHE A 101 8.63 -7.57 4.03
N LYS A 102 9.60 -8.48 4.04
CA LYS A 102 11.04 -8.18 4.12
C LYS A 102 11.82 -9.01 3.11
N MET A 103 12.85 -8.40 2.50
CA MET A 103 13.88 -9.14 1.75
C MET A 103 15.03 -9.53 2.69
N TRP A 104 15.58 -10.73 2.49
CA TRP A 104 16.76 -11.23 3.20
C TRP A 104 18.05 -10.64 2.63
#